data_AF-A0A260MAV6-F1
#
_entry.id   AF-A0A260MAV6-F1
#
_cell.length_a   1.000
_cell.length_b   1.000
_cell.length_c   1.000
_cell.angle_alpha   90.00
_cell.angle_beta   90.00
_cell.angle_gamma   90.00
#
_symmetry.space_group_name_H-M   'P 1'
#
loop_
_entity.id
_entity.type
_entity.pdbx_description
1 polymer ?
#
loop_
_entity_poly.entity_id
_entity_poly.type
_entity_poly.pdbx_seq_one_letter_code
_entity_poly.pdbx_strand_id
1 'polypeptide(L)' 'MTPQQEEILKFEKRWYTAPGNKEADIRDQLDLSAVRYYQLLNALLDDPDALKADPVLVKRLRRIRDSRATLRRAG' A
#
# COMPACT_ATOMS: atom_id res chain seq x y z
N MET A 1 -9.21 1.10 10.85
CA MET A 1 -7.77 0.76 10.80
C MET A 1 -7.38 -0.32 11.81
N THR A 2 -6.82 -1.45 11.34
CA THR A 2 -6.34 -2.59 12.16
C THR A 2 -4.81 -2.52 12.41
N PRO A 3 -4.26 -3.26 13.40
CA PRO A 3 -2.82 -3.28 13.65
C PRO A 3 -1.99 -3.73 12.42
N GLN A 4 -2.52 -4.68 11.66
CA GLN A 4 -1.88 -5.14 10.43
C GLN A 4 -1.85 -4.05 9.35
N GLN A 5 -2.90 -3.22 9.28
CA GLN A 5 -2.97 -2.09 8.37
C GLN A 5 -2.00 -0.97 8.77
N GLU A 6 -1.79 -0.76 10.07
CA GLU A 6 -0.76 0.15 10.59
C GLU A 6 0.65 -0.26 10.15
N GLU A 7 0.98 -1.54 10.27
CA GLU A 7 2.28 -2.07 9.84
C GLU A 7 2.48 -1.93 8.33
N ILE A 8 1.44 -2.15 7.52
CA ILE A 8 1.49 -1.92 6.07
C ILE A 8 1.82 -0.45 5.75
N LEU A 9 1.21 0.52 6.45
CA LEU A 9 1.51 1.93 6.23
C LEU A 9 2.95 2.28 6.62
N LYS A 10 3.44 1.74 7.75
CA LYS A 10 4.85 1.93 8.17
C LYS A 10 5.81 1.31 7.17
N PHE A 11 5.50 0.14 6.63
CA PHE A 11 6.27 -0.52 5.59
C PHE A 11 6.33 0.33 4.31
N GLU A 12 5.19 0.78 3.78
CA GLU A 12 5.15 1.63 2.57
C GLU A 12 5.95 2.92 2.72
N LYS A 13 5.91 3.52 3.92
CA LYS A 13 6.67 4.74 4.23
C LYS A 13 8.19 4.53 4.09
N ARG A 14 8.70 3.38 4.53
CA ARG A 14 10.12 3.01 4.43
C ARG A 14 10.50 2.52 3.04
N TRP A 15 9.61 1.76 2.39
CA TRP A 15 9.83 1.17 1.08
C TRP A 15 10.02 2.21 -0.01
N TYR A 16 9.40 3.39 0.10
CA TYR A 16 9.49 4.42 -0.93
C TYR A 16 10.93 4.83 -1.30
N THR A 17 11.90 4.66 -0.39
CA THR A 17 13.32 4.98 -0.62
C THR A 17 14.19 3.75 -0.88
N ALA A 18 13.65 2.54 -0.83
CA ALA A 18 14.41 1.30 -0.90
C ALA A 18 14.58 0.80 -2.35
N PRO A 19 15.81 0.51 -2.82
CA PRO A 19 16.05 -0.23 -4.05
C PRO A 19 15.88 -1.74 -3.77
N GLY A 20 14.91 -2.42 -4.38
CA GLY A 20 14.77 -3.86 -4.17
C GLY A 20 13.49 -4.50 -4.70
N ASN A 21 13.31 -5.78 -4.34
CA ASN A 21 12.15 -6.59 -4.69
C ASN A 21 11.06 -6.49 -3.61
N LYS A 22 10.09 -5.60 -3.83
CA LYS A 22 9.02 -5.31 -2.88
C LYS A 22 8.25 -6.55 -2.41
N GLU A 23 8.03 -7.52 -3.29
CA GLU A 23 7.21 -8.68 -2.97
C GLU A 23 7.91 -9.67 -2.05
N ALA A 24 9.24 -9.79 -2.16
CA ALA A 24 10.03 -10.59 -1.22
C ALA A 24 9.99 -9.96 0.16
N ASP A 25 10.26 -8.66 0.26
CA ASP A 25 10.24 -7.92 1.53
C ASP A 25 8.85 -7.89 2.19
N ILE A 26 7.77 -7.81 1.42
CA ILE A 26 6.41 -7.94 1.97
C ILE A 26 6.23 -9.29 2.65
N ARG A 27 6.71 -10.37 2.02
CA ARG A 27 6.61 -11.71 2.60
C ARG A 27 7.48 -11.83 3.85
N ASP A 28 8.71 -11.35 3.79
CA ASP A 28 9.67 -11.53 4.88
C ASP A 28 9.37 -10.63 6.09
N GLN A 29 8.87 -9.41 5.87
CA GLN A 29 8.62 -8.44 6.96
C GLN A 29 7.19 -8.48 7.50
N LEU A 30 6.20 -8.74 6.64
CA LEU A 30 4.78 -8.70 7.04
C LEU A 30 4.16 -10.09 7.15
N ASP A 31 4.88 -11.14 6.75
CA ASP A 31 4.35 -12.52 6.65
C ASP A 31 3.08 -12.58 5.77
N LEU A 32 3.01 -11.71 4.76
CA LEU A 32 1.87 -11.62 3.85
C LEU A 32 2.26 -12.05 2.45
N SER A 33 1.33 -12.71 1.77
CA SER A 33 1.41 -12.84 0.31
C SER A 33 1.20 -11.48 -0.35
N ALA A 34 1.86 -11.25 -1.49
CA ALA A 34 1.69 -10.03 -2.29
C ALA A 34 0.21 -9.74 -2.60
N VAL A 35 -0.58 -10.77 -2.90
CA VAL A 35 -2.02 -10.64 -3.16
C VAL A 35 -2.76 -10.12 -1.94
N ARG A 36 -2.56 -10.73 -0.76
CA ARG A 36 -3.22 -10.31 0.48
C ARG A 36 -2.80 -8.89 0.88
N TYR A 37 -1.53 -8.57 0.69
CA TYR A 37 -0.98 -7.24 0.90
C TYR A 37 -1.72 -6.18 0.08
N TYR A 38 -1.85 -6.37 -1.23
CA TYR A 38 -2.53 -5.40 -2.09
C TYR A 38 -4.04 -5.28 -1.80
N GLN A 39 -4.70 -6.37 -1.37
CA GLN A 39 -6.09 -6.30 -0.91
C GLN A 39 -6.24 -5.40 0.32
N LEU A 40 -5.38 -5.58 1.33
CA LEU A 40 -5.40 -4.77 2.55
C LEU A 40 -5.00 -3.33 2.29
N LEU A 41 -4.01 -3.12 1.41
CA LEU A 41 -3.61 -1.79 0.97
C LEU A 41 -4.78 -1.07 0.31
N ASN A 42 -5.51 -1.72 -0.60
CA ASN A 42 -6.68 -1.09 -1.23
C ASN A 42 -7.76 -0.72 -0.20
N ALA A 43 -8.05 -1.59 0.76
CA ALA A 43 -9.00 -1.29 1.84
C ALA A 43 -8.54 -0.09 2.69
N LEU A 44 -7.24 -0.01 2.99
CA LEU A 44 -6.61 1.13 3.68
C LEU A 44 -6.77 2.44 2.92
N LEU A 45 -6.66 2.42 1.58
CA LEU A 45 -6.78 3.63 0.76
C LEU A 45 -8.19 4.22 0.75
N ASP A 46 -9.18 3.43 1.12
CA ASP A 46 -10.57 3.84 1.24
C ASP A 46 -11.01 4.05 2.72
N ASP A 47 -10.12 3.75 3.69
CA ASP A 47 -10.34 3.98 5.14
C ASP A 47 -10.00 5.44 5.54
N PRO A 48 -10.94 6.21 6.10
CA PRO A 48 -10.69 7.58 6.54
C PRO A 48 -9.66 7.69 7.67
N ASP A 49 -9.46 6.65 8.50
CA ASP A 49 -8.49 6.69 9.59
C ASP A 49 -7.06 6.58 9.07
N ALA A 50 -6.83 5.84 7.98
CA ALA A 50 -5.54 5.80 7.30
C ALA A 50 -5.16 7.20 6.77
N LEU A 51 -6.14 7.94 6.23
CA LEU A 51 -5.94 9.29 5.75
C LEU A 51 -5.60 10.27 6.89
N LYS A 52 -6.16 10.07 8.09
CA LYS A 52 -5.80 10.87 9.28
C LYS A 52 -4.39 10.54 9.78
N ALA A 53 -3.99 9.26 9.71
CA ALA A 53 -2.70 8.80 10.19
C ALA A 53 -1.53 9.28 9.31
N ASP A 54 -1.62 9.11 7.98
CA ASP A 54 -0.60 9.62 7.05
C ASP A 54 -1.25 10.10 5.73
N PRO A 55 -1.77 11.34 5.70
CA PRO A 55 -2.52 11.84 4.55
C PRO A 55 -1.70 11.94 3.27
N VAL A 56 -0.39 12.18 3.39
CA VAL A 56 0.51 12.32 2.23
C VAL A 56 0.77 10.96 1.60
N LEU A 57 1.10 9.97 2.41
CA LEU A 57 1.33 8.60 1.94
C LEU A 57 0.07 8.02 1.28
N VAL A 58 -1.09 8.15 1.93
CA VAL A 58 -2.36 7.62 1.41
C VAL A 58 -2.74 8.29 0.09
N LYS A 59 -2.68 9.62 -0.02
CA LYS A 59 -2.98 10.33 -1.29
C LYS A 59 -2.06 9.89 -2.42
N ARG A 60 -0.78 9.68 -2.13
CA ARG A 60 0.18 9.20 -3.12
C ARG A 60 -0.16 7.78 -3.61
N LEU A 61 -0.43 6.87 -2.68
CA LEU A 61 -0.78 5.49 -3.00
C LEU A 61 -2.09 5.41 -3.81
N ARG A 62 -3.09 6.25 -3.48
CA ARG A 62 -4.31 6.42 -4.29
C ARG A 62 -3.98 6.83 -5.73
N ARG A 63 -3.11 7.83 -5.92
CA ARG A 63 -2.70 8.26 -7.26
C ARG A 63 -2.00 7.17 -8.06
N ILE A 64 -1.16 6.35 -7.42
CA ILE A 64 -0.51 5.20 -8.07
C ILE A 64 -1.54 4.14 -8.48
N ARG A 65 -2.50 3.82 -7.59
CA ARG A 65 -3.60 2.90 -7.88
C ARG A 65 -4.41 3.38 -9.09
N ASP A 66 -4.80 4.64 -9.09
CA ASP A 66 -5.64 5.22 -10.13
C ASP A 66 -4.90 5.26 -11.48
N SER A 67 -3.60 5.57 -11.48
CA SER A 67 -2.75 5.50 -12.68
C SER A 67 -2.70 4.09 -13.27
N ARG A 68 -2.60 3.05 -12.42
CA ARG A 68 -2.65 1.64 -12.84
C ARG A 68 -4.04 1.23 -13.34
N ALA A 69 -5.11 1.78 -12.77
CA ALA A 69 -6.47 1.50 -13.20
C ALA A 69 -6.77 2.10 -14.58
N THR A 70 -6.30 3.30 -14.86
CA THR A 70 -6.44 3.95 -16.18
C THR A 70 -5.72 3.17 -17.28
N LEU A 71 -4.52 2.65 -17.01
CA LEU A 71 -3.78 1.79 -17.97
C LEU A 71 -4.56 0.53 -18.36
N ARG A 72 -5.35 -0.07 -17.46
CA ARG A 72 -6.16 -1.26 -17.76
C ARG A 72 -7.43 -0.96 -18.57
N ARG A 73 -7.89 0.29 -18.60
CA ARG A 73 -9.08 0.70 -19.36
C ARG A 73 -8.75 1.19 -20.78
N ALA A 74 -7.47 1.44 -21.06
CA ALA A 74 -7.00 1.98 -22.33
C ALA A 74 -6.46 0.90 -23.31
N GLY A 75 -6.69 -0.38 -23.03
CA GLY A 75 -6.39 -1.51 -23.91
C GLY A 75 -7.62 -2.38 -24.08
#